data_AF-A0A9D5RB91-F1
#
_entry.id   AF-A0A9D5RB91-F1
#
_cell.length_a   1.000
_cell.length_b   1.000
_cell.length_c   1.000
_cell.angle_alpha   90.00
_cell.angle_beta   90.00
_cell.angle_gamma   90.00
#
_symmetry.space_group_name_H-M   'P 1'
#
loop_
_entity.id
_entity.type
_entity.pdbx_description
1 polymer ?
#
loop_
_entity_poly.entity_id
_entity_poly.type
_entity_poly.pdbx_seq_one_letter_code
_entity_poly.pdbx_strand_id
1 'polypeptide(L)'
;MLKDIPYDVIKQDKRAYEILLLRDQHGNTFANIAKEFDISVSRTVQIYNKVKLKQIHLYINHIAAVAEDESFSQIKNVYHSAYECYQDWIYACAYLEKKYQDILTAYRDGEPGMPAQFIKNLPPYKSKLSKKTVDRVIELRDKKKASFTAIAKELHLTQAKARHTYEMFYHKKVLALINELQKKAENEEEKEAIWDYYFKICFSSKKRYDMLTQK
;
A
#
# COMPACT_ATOMS: atom_id res chain seq x y z
N MET A 1 27.30 -0.51 -10.12
CA MET A 1 26.88 -1.79 -9.51
C MET A 1 26.28 -1.48 -8.14
N LEU A 2 25.04 -1.90 -7.88
CA LEU A 2 24.50 -1.89 -6.52
C LEU A 2 25.30 -2.90 -5.70
N LYS A 3 25.77 -2.51 -4.51
CA LYS A 3 26.38 -3.47 -3.59
C LYS A 3 25.26 -4.39 -3.09
N ASP A 4 25.42 -5.68 -3.27
CA ASP A 4 24.51 -6.65 -2.67
C ASP A 4 24.67 -6.60 -1.15
N ILE A 5 23.56 -6.36 -0.45
CA ILE A 5 23.56 -6.19 1.02
C ILE A 5 23.06 -7.49 1.62
N PRO A 6 23.74 -8.10 2.59
CA PRO A 6 23.25 -9.33 3.23
C PRO A 6 21.88 -9.13 3.88
N TYR A 7 21.01 -10.14 3.79
CA TYR A 7 19.67 -10.07 4.38
C TYR A 7 19.71 -9.82 5.89
N ASP A 8 20.72 -10.37 6.58
CA ASP A 8 20.97 -10.26 8.01
C ASP A 8 20.99 -8.83 8.56
N VAL A 9 21.25 -7.83 7.72
CA VAL A 9 21.16 -6.41 8.09
C VAL A 9 19.76 -6.04 8.61
N ILE A 10 18.71 -6.77 8.24
CA ILE A 10 17.36 -6.57 8.79
C ILE A 10 17.27 -6.86 10.29
N LYS A 11 18.11 -7.76 10.81
CA LYS A 11 18.11 -8.24 12.21
C LYS A 11 18.85 -7.31 13.19
N GLN A 12 19.58 -6.31 12.69
CA GLN A 12 20.33 -5.35 13.53
C GLN A 12 19.45 -4.63 14.57
N ASP A 13 18.20 -4.35 14.21
CA ASP A 13 17.19 -3.90 15.15
C ASP A 13 16.32 -5.11 15.53
N LYS A 14 16.73 -5.83 16.57
CA LYS A 14 16.08 -7.08 17.02
C LYS A 14 14.58 -6.88 17.25
N ARG A 15 14.21 -5.78 17.92
CA ARG A 15 12.81 -5.47 18.22
C ARG A 15 12.00 -5.24 16.95
N ALA A 16 12.54 -4.47 16.01
CA ALA A 16 11.86 -4.24 14.74
C ALA A 16 11.70 -5.53 13.94
N TYR A 17 12.72 -6.39 13.93
CA TYR A 17 12.65 -7.68 13.26
C TYR A 17 11.61 -8.61 13.89
N GLU A 18 11.53 -8.67 15.21
CA GLU A 18 10.51 -9.46 15.91
C GLU A 18 9.09 -8.97 15.63
N ILE A 19 8.87 -7.64 15.60
CA ILE A 19 7.61 -7.04 15.17
C ILE A 19 7.24 -7.44 13.74
N LEU A 20 8.22 -7.48 12.82
CA LEU A 20 8.01 -7.94 11.45
C LEU A 20 7.52 -9.39 11.42
N LEU A 21 8.17 -10.30 12.16
CA LEU A 21 7.81 -11.71 12.22
C LEU A 21 6.42 -11.93 12.84
N LEU A 22 6.12 -11.29 13.97
CA LEU A 22 4.80 -11.35 14.62
C LEU A 22 3.68 -10.89 13.69
N ARG A 23 3.95 -9.88 12.85
CA ARG A 23 2.97 -9.38 11.90
C ARG A 23 2.83 -10.29 10.68
N ASP A 24 3.93 -10.66 10.05
CA ASP A 24 3.92 -11.29 8.71
C ASP A 24 3.84 -12.83 8.79
N GLN A 25 4.44 -13.46 9.80
CA GLN A 25 4.39 -14.92 10.01
C GLN A 25 3.20 -15.34 10.86
N HIS A 26 3.01 -14.66 11.99
CA HIS A 26 2.01 -15.06 12.99
C HIS A 26 0.64 -14.38 12.78
N GLY A 27 0.55 -13.40 11.88
CA GLY A 27 -0.70 -12.72 11.57
C GLY A 27 -1.23 -11.84 12.70
N ASN A 28 -0.40 -11.48 13.69
CA ASN A 28 -0.83 -10.69 14.85
C ASN A 28 -1.31 -9.30 14.42
N THR A 29 -2.32 -8.79 15.13
CA THR A 29 -2.77 -7.40 14.96
C THR A 29 -1.75 -6.45 15.59
N PHE A 30 -1.65 -5.22 15.08
CA PHE A 30 -0.81 -4.20 15.71
C PHE A 30 -1.19 -3.92 17.16
N ALA A 31 -2.45 -4.12 17.55
CA ALA A 31 -2.89 -3.99 18.93
C ALA A 31 -2.33 -5.10 19.83
N ASN A 32 -2.25 -6.34 19.34
CA ASN A 32 -1.67 -7.45 20.09
C ASN A 32 -0.16 -7.27 20.24
N ILE A 33 0.53 -6.91 19.15
CA ILE A 33 1.98 -6.63 19.16
C ILE A 33 2.28 -5.45 20.10
N ALA A 34 1.49 -4.38 20.04
CA ALA A 34 1.65 -3.22 20.92
C ALA A 34 1.58 -3.59 22.41
N LYS A 35 0.67 -4.49 22.79
CA LYS A 35 0.56 -5.02 24.16
C LYS A 35 1.78 -5.85 24.55
N GLU A 36 2.26 -6.71 23.65
CA GLU A 36 3.42 -7.57 23.88
C GLU A 36 4.71 -6.78 24.16
N PHE A 37 4.89 -5.65 23.46
CA PHE A 37 6.08 -4.81 23.60
C PHE A 37 5.88 -3.57 24.49
N ASP A 38 4.76 -3.48 25.21
CA ASP A 38 4.38 -2.34 26.06
C ASP A 38 4.61 -0.97 25.39
N ILE A 39 4.09 -0.81 24.16
CA ILE A 39 4.15 0.45 23.42
C ILE A 39 2.81 0.77 22.78
N SER A 40 2.65 2.01 22.33
CA SER A 40 1.45 2.41 21.60
C SER A 40 1.31 1.66 20.27
N VAL A 41 0.07 1.48 19.83
CA VAL A 41 -0.25 0.93 18.50
C VAL A 41 0.40 1.77 17.40
N SER A 42 0.36 3.11 17.52
CA SER A 42 0.97 4.01 16.55
C SER A 42 2.48 3.79 16.45
N ARG A 43 3.17 3.61 17.58
CA ARG A 43 4.62 3.32 17.60
C ARG A 43 4.91 1.98 16.95
N THR A 44 4.09 0.97 17.22
CA THR A 44 4.22 -0.36 16.60
C THR A 44 4.09 -0.29 15.08
N VAL A 45 3.09 0.44 14.56
CA VAL A 45 2.92 0.66 13.12
C VAL A 45 4.12 1.37 12.51
N GLN A 46 4.66 2.39 13.18
CA GLN A 46 5.87 3.09 12.69
C GLN A 46 7.08 2.16 12.59
N ILE A 47 7.33 1.36 13.63
CA ILE A 47 8.45 0.41 13.65
C ILE A 47 8.28 -0.61 12.53
N TYR A 48 7.10 -1.22 12.44
CA TYR A 48 6.77 -2.18 11.39
C TYR A 48 6.96 -1.60 9.98
N ASN A 49 6.43 -0.40 9.72
CA ASN A 49 6.53 0.23 8.40
C ASN A 49 7.99 0.48 8.02
N LYS A 50 8.83 0.93 8.97
CA LYS A 50 10.25 1.17 8.75
C LYS A 50 10.99 -0.12 8.37
N VAL A 51 10.79 -1.20 9.13
CA VAL A 51 11.48 -2.47 8.86
C VAL A 51 10.93 -3.16 7.61
N LYS A 52 9.62 -3.05 7.33
CA LYS A 52 9.01 -3.61 6.11
C LYS A 52 9.54 -2.93 4.85
N LEU A 53 9.67 -1.60 4.86
CA LEU A 53 10.32 -0.87 3.77
C LEU A 53 11.79 -1.28 3.59
N LYS A 54 12.52 -1.49 4.70
CA LYS A 54 13.90 -2.02 4.65
C LYS A 54 13.93 -3.39 3.98
N GLN A 55 13.05 -4.31 4.35
CA GLN A 55 12.93 -5.64 3.72
C GLN A 55 12.68 -5.54 2.21
N ILE A 56 11.72 -4.70 1.81
CA ILE A 56 11.38 -4.49 0.40
C ILE A 56 12.57 -3.97 -0.39
N HIS A 57 13.31 -2.99 0.16
CA HIS A 57 14.51 -2.48 -0.50
C HIS A 57 15.62 -3.53 -0.60
N LEU A 58 15.81 -4.34 0.44
CA LEU A 58 16.75 -5.47 0.40
C LEU A 58 16.38 -6.46 -0.71
N TYR A 59 15.10 -6.83 -0.82
CA TYR A 59 14.63 -7.73 -1.88
C TYR A 59 14.85 -7.13 -3.28
N ILE A 60 14.45 -5.89 -3.50
CA ILE A 60 14.63 -5.23 -4.81
C ILE A 60 16.11 -5.15 -5.17
N ASN A 61 16.97 -4.76 -4.22
CA ASN A 61 18.41 -4.66 -4.43
C ASN A 61 19.03 -6.01 -4.78
N HIS A 62 18.71 -7.05 -4.00
CA HIS A 62 19.29 -8.37 -4.20
C HIS A 62 18.85 -8.98 -5.52
N ILE A 63 17.55 -8.96 -5.83
CA ILE A 63 17.05 -9.46 -7.12
C ILE A 63 17.76 -8.75 -8.27
N ALA A 64 17.91 -7.43 -8.21
CA ALA A 64 18.60 -6.66 -9.24
C ALA A 64 20.12 -6.92 -9.33
N ALA A 65 20.73 -7.46 -8.27
CA ALA A 65 22.15 -7.80 -8.24
C ALA A 65 22.42 -9.20 -8.81
N VAL A 66 21.47 -10.13 -8.67
CA VAL A 66 21.63 -11.53 -9.10
C VAL A 66 20.86 -11.89 -10.37
N ALA A 67 19.83 -11.13 -10.74
CA ALA A 67 19.07 -11.39 -11.96
C ALA A 67 19.88 -10.93 -13.18
N GLU A 68 20.28 -11.88 -14.03
CA GLU A 68 21.15 -11.65 -15.18
C GLU A 68 20.55 -10.67 -16.21
N ASP A 69 19.22 -10.67 -16.37
CA ASP A 69 18.49 -9.90 -17.39
C ASP A 69 17.60 -8.77 -16.83
N GLU A 70 17.53 -8.59 -15.50
CA GLU A 70 16.62 -7.61 -14.89
C GLU A 70 17.39 -6.51 -14.13
N SER A 71 17.36 -5.30 -14.67
CA SER A 71 17.88 -4.10 -14.03
C SER A 71 17.08 -3.72 -12.78
N PHE A 72 17.72 -2.99 -11.86
CA PHE A 72 17.08 -2.41 -10.68
C PHE A 72 15.78 -1.64 -10.98
N SER A 73 15.75 -0.89 -12.10
CA SER A 73 14.56 -0.15 -12.53
C SER A 73 13.40 -1.09 -12.87
N GLN A 74 13.69 -2.20 -13.57
CA GLN A 74 12.68 -3.22 -13.89
C GLN A 74 12.14 -3.87 -12.62
N ILE A 75 13.00 -4.26 -11.66
CA ILE A 75 12.53 -4.86 -10.39
C ILE A 75 11.68 -3.87 -9.60
N LYS A 76 12.12 -2.61 -9.52
CA LYS A 76 11.35 -1.55 -8.85
C LYS A 76 9.98 -1.38 -9.49
N ASN A 77 9.89 -1.41 -10.82
CA ASN A 77 8.62 -1.34 -11.55
C ASN A 77 7.72 -2.56 -11.30
N VAL A 78 8.29 -3.76 -11.18
CA VAL A 78 7.54 -4.96 -10.78
C VAL A 78 6.95 -4.77 -9.38
N TYR A 79 7.74 -4.31 -8.41
CA TYR A 79 7.25 -4.00 -7.07
C TYR A 79 6.18 -2.91 -7.09
N HIS A 80 6.41 -1.79 -7.81
CA HIS A 80 5.45 -0.69 -7.89
C HIS A 80 4.14 -1.14 -8.50
N SER A 81 4.18 -2.00 -9.53
CA SER A 81 2.96 -2.51 -10.15
C SER A 81 2.19 -3.46 -9.23
N ALA A 82 2.89 -4.29 -8.46
CA ALA A 82 2.28 -5.11 -7.41
C ALA A 82 1.66 -4.25 -6.31
N TYR A 83 2.39 -3.24 -5.83
CA TYR A 83 1.86 -2.28 -4.87
C TYR A 83 0.66 -1.53 -5.43
N GLU A 84 0.67 -1.12 -6.69
CA GLU A 84 -0.48 -0.46 -7.31
C GLU A 84 -1.68 -1.39 -7.40
N CYS A 85 -1.47 -2.68 -7.71
CA CYS A 85 -2.51 -3.71 -7.75
C CYS A 85 -3.16 -3.92 -6.37
N TYR A 86 -2.35 -4.08 -5.32
CA TYR A 86 -2.83 -4.49 -4.00
C TYR A 86 -3.01 -3.35 -3.00
N GLN A 87 -2.38 -2.20 -3.21
CA GLN A 87 -2.32 -1.05 -2.30
C GLN A 87 -1.90 -1.42 -0.87
N ASP A 88 -1.11 -2.48 -0.72
CA ASP A 88 -0.68 -3.05 0.56
C ASP A 88 0.71 -3.67 0.40
N TRP A 89 1.63 -3.28 1.29
CA TRP A 89 3.04 -3.71 1.25
C TRP A 89 3.22 -5.19 1.52
N ILE A 90 2.37 -5.81 2.32
CA ILE A 90 2.43 -7.26 2.61
C ILE A 90 2.14 -8.04 1.33
N TYR A 91 1.09 -7.66 0.61
CA TYR A 91 0.72 -8.31 -0.65
C TYR A 91 1.73 -8.03 -1.77
N ALA A 92 2.26 -6.81 -1.84
CA ALA A 92 3.30 -6.47 -2.81
C ALA A 92 4.61 -7.24 -2.56
N CYS A 93 5.01 -7.38 -1.28
CA CYS A 93 6.17 -8.16 -0.87
C CYS A 93 5.96 -9.66 -1.15
N ALA A 94 4.80 -10.22 -0.78
CA ALA A 94 4.43 -11.60 -1.09
C ALA A 94 4.41 -11.89 -2.61
N TYR A 95 4.06 -10.90 -3.43
CA TYR A 95 4.14 -11.02 -4.88
C TYR A 95 5.59 -11.13 -5.39
N LEU A 96 6.52 -10.35 -4.82
CA LEU A 96 7.96 -10.53 -5.13
C LEU A 96 8.43 -11.93 -4.72
N GLU A 97 8.04 -12.40 -3.54
CA GLU A 97 8.38 -13.75 -3.07
C GLU A 97 7.77 -14.85 -3.92
N LYS A 98 6.60 -14.63 -4.51
CA LYS A 98 5.99 -15.54 -5.49
C LYS A 98 6.75 -15.55 -6.81
N LYS A 99 7.16 -14.38 -7.31
CA LYS A 99 7.77 -14.24 -8.63
C LYS A 99 9.25 -14.64 -8.64
N TYR A 100 9.98 -14.33 -7.57
CA TYR A 100 11.43 -14.52 -7.43
C TYR A 100 11.74 -15.49 -6.28
N GLN A 101 10.96 -16.57 -6.18
CA GLN A 101 10.98 -17.47 -5.03
C GLN A 101 12.36 -18.03 -4.74
N ASP A 102 13.04 -18.59 -5.75
CA ASP A 102 14.33 -19.26 -5.55
C ASP A 102 15.42 -18.27 -5.12
N ILE A 103 15.47 -17.11 -5.80
CA ILE A 103 16.38 -16.00 -5.48
C ILE A 103 16.18 -15.54 -4.03
N LEU A 104 14.93 -15.21 -3.65
CA LEU A 104 14.66 -14.66 -2.32
C LEU A 104 14.74 -15.70 -1.20
N THR A 105 14.53 -16.99 -1.52
CA THR A 105 14.71 -18.08 -0.54
C THR A 105 16.19 -18.28 -0.25
N ALA A 106 17.04 -18.32 -1.28
CA ALA A 106 18.49 -18.38 -1.11
C ALA A 106 19.01 -17.15 -0.35
N TYR A 107 18.54 -15.95 -0.72
CA TYR A 107 18.96 -14.70 -0.08
C TYR A 107 18.67 -14.62 1.42
N ARG A 108 17.55 -15.20 1.86
CA ARG A 108 17.16 -15.21 3.28
C ARG A 108 17.95 -16.20 4.13
N ASP A 109 18.66 -17.15 3.53
CA ASP A 109 19.53 -18.12 4.21
C ASP A 109 18.87 -18.78 5.44
N GLY A 110 17.67 -19.35 5.24
CA GLY A 110 16.90 -20.02 6.30
C GLY A 110 15.96 -19.11 7.11
N GLU A 111 16.05 -17.79 6.97
CA GLU A 111 15.06 -16.87 7.56
C GLU A 111 13.70 -16.99 6.85
N PRO A 112 12.57 -16.85 7.59
CA PRO A 112 11.24 -17.02 7.03
C PRO A 112 10.86 -15.88 6.07
N GLY A 113 10.37 -16.25 4.89
CA GLY A 113 9.62 -15.37 3.99
C GLY A 113 8.13 -15.39 4.28
N MET A 114 7.30 -14.69 3.50
CA MET A 114 5.84 -14.71 3.65
C MET A 114 5.26 -16.14 3.71
N PRO A 115 4.27 -16.43 4.57
CA PRO A 115 3.72 -17.78 4.71
C PRO A 115 3.25 -18.35 3.37
N ALA A 116 3.62 -19.61 3.07
CA ALA A 116 3.29 -20.24 1.79
C ALA A 116 1.79 -20.23 1.48
N GLN A 117 0.94 -20.41 2.51
CA GLN A 117 -0.52 -20.34 2.35
C GLN A 117 -1.00 -18.92 2.01
N PHE A 118 -0.35 -17.89 2.54
CA PHE A 118 -0.63 -16.49 2.19
C PHE A 118 -0.28 -16.22 0.72
N ILE A 119 0.88 -16.67 0.26
CA ILE A 119 1.32 -16.55 -1.14
C ILE A 119 0.36 -17.26 -2.10
N LYS A 120 -0.08 -18.48 -1.74
CA LYS A 120 -1.06 -19.25 -2.53
C LYS A 120 -2.41 -18.53 -2.64
N ASN A 121 -2.82 -17.82 -1.58
CA ASN A 121 -4.10 -17.11 -1.50
C ASN A 121 -4.05 -15.66 -2.00
N LEU A 122 -2.95 -15.23 -2.64
CA LEU A 122 -2.87 -13.88 -3.20
C LEU A 122 -4.03 -13.63 -4.18
N PRO A 123 -4.72 -12.47 -4.08
CA PRO A 123 -5.68 -12.07 -5.10
C PRO A 123 -5.01 -12.03 -6.49
N PRO A 124 -5.76 -12.25 -7.57
CA PRO A 124 -5.20 -12.17 -8.92
C PRO A 124 -4.55 -10.82 -9.19
N TYR A 125 -3.36 -10.84 -9.78
CA TYR A 125 -2.67 -9.61 -10.18
C TYR A 125 -3.45 -8.91 -11.30
N LYS A 126 -3.77 -7.63 -11.09
CA LYS A 126 -4.50 -6.78 -12.02
C LYS A 126 -3.77 -5.45 -12.17
N SER A 127 -3.15 -5.22 -13.33
CA SER A 127 -2.41 -3.99 -13.63
C SER A 127 -3.30 -2.74 -13.56
N LYS A 128 -4.57 -2.85 -13.96
CA LYS A 128 -5.53 -1.74 -13.91
C LYS A 128 -6.95 -2.25 -13.69
N LEU A 129 -7.74 -1.52 -12.91
CA LEU A 129 -9.16 -1.80 -12.75
C LEU A 129 -9.93 -1.21 -13.94
N SER A 130 -10.91 -1.97 -14.44
CA SER A 130 -11.84 -1.48 -15.45
C SER A 130 -12.75 -0.38 -14.87
N LYS A 131 -13.27 0.51 -15.73
CA LYS A 131 -14.27 1.51 -15.32
C LYS A 131 -15.47 0.86 -14.62
N LYS A 132 -15.95 -0.27 -15.16
CA LYS A 132 -17.04 -1.07 -14.57
C LYS A 132 -16.72 -1.51 -13.13
N THR A 133 -15.49 -1.94 -12.86
CA THR A 133 -15.06 -2.32 -11.51
C THR A 133 -15.04 -1.12 -10.56
N VAL A 134 -14.53 0.03 -11.03
CA VAL A 134 -14.54 1.26 -10.23
C VAL A 134 -15.96 1.69 -9.90
N ASP A 135 -16.85 1.75 -10.90
CA ASP A 135 -18.25 2.12 -10.72
C ASP A 135 -18.96 1.17 -9.73
N ARG A 136 -18.64 -0.13 -9.79
CA ARG A 136 -19.16 -1.11 -8.85
C ARG A 136 -18.67 -0.87 -7.41
N VAL A 137 -17.41 -0.50 -7.20
CA VAL A 137 -16.90 -0.11 -5.87
C VAL A 137 -17.71 1.06 -5.30
N ILE A 138 -18.00 2.08 -6.12
CA ILE A 138 -18.76 3.25 -5.69
C ILE A 138 -20.21 2.87 -5.37
N GLU A 139 -20.87 2.09 -6.24
CA GLU A 139 -22.25 1.64 -6.03
C GLU A 139 -22.39 0.85 -4.71
N LEU A 140 -21.51 -0.12 -4.49
CA LEU A 140 -21.54 -0.94 -3.28
C LEU A 140 -21.32 -0.09 -2.03
N ARG A 141 -20.42 0.89 -2.09
CA ARG A 141 -20.10 1.74 -0.94
C ARG A 141 -21.21 2.75 -0.65
N ASP A 142 -21.70 3.44 -1.67
CA ASP A 142 -22.58 4.60 -1.51
C ASP A 142 -24.05 4.19 -1.40
N LYS A 143 -24.51 3.24 -2.22
CA LYS A 143 -25.90 2.80 -2.24
C LYS A 143 -26.14 1.65 -1.26
N LYS A 144 -25.30 0.61 -1.32
CA LYS A 144 -25.47 -0.60 -0.49
C LYS A 144 -24.81 -0.51 0.88
N LYS A 145 -24.06 0.56 1.16
CA LYS A 145 -23.34 0.79 2.42
C LYS A 145 -22.40 -0.35 2.81
N ALA A 146 -21.90 -1.12 1.85
CA ALA A 146 -21.01 -2.25 2.08
C ALA A 146 -19.68 -1.78 2.72
N SER A 147 -19.10 -2.62 3.58
CA SER A 147 -17.76 -2.41 4.11
C SER A 147 -16.70 -2.68 3.04
N PHE A 148 -15.52 -2.07 3.16
CA PHE A 148 -14.43 -2.32 2.21
C PHE A 148 -13.96 -3.78 2.20
N THR A 149 -14.10 -4.49 3.32
CA THR A 149 -13.83 -5.93 3.41
C THR A 149 -14.83 -6.73 2.57
N ALA A 150 -16.12 -6.41 2.63
CA ALA A 150 -17.14 -7.06 1.81
C ALA A 150 -16.94 -6.77 0.30
N ILE A 151 -16.66 -5.51 -0.04
CA ILE A 151 -16.36 -5.09 -1.42
C ILE A 151 -15.13 -5.83 -1.96
N ALA A 152 -14.06 -5.93 -1.16
CA ALA A 152 -12.85 -6.63 -1.53
C ALA A 152 -13.10 -8.11 -1.83
N LYS A 153 -13.92 -8.78 -1.01
CA LYS A 153 -14.33 -10.17 -1.24
C LYS A 153 -15.15 -10.32 -2.53
N GLU A 154 -16.15 -9.46 -2.75
CA GLU A 154 -17.00 -9.50 -3.95
C GLU A 154 -16.21 -9.28 -5.24
N LEU A 155 -15.22 -8.40 -5.22
CA LEU A 155 -14.48 -7.99 -6.43
C LEU A 155 -13.12 -8.66 -6.60
N HIS A 156 -12.77 -9.60 -5.71
CA HIS A 156 -11.44 -10.23 -5.63
C HIS A 156 -10.32 -9.18 -5.65
N LEU A 157 -10.40 -8.25 -4.70
CA LEU A 157 -9.40 -7.20 -4.44
C LEU A 157 -8.91 -7.37 -3.00
N THR A 158 -7.85 -6.66 -2.64
CA THR A 158 -7.55 -6.41 -1.24
C THR A 158 -8.50 -5.34 -0.68
N GLN A 159 -8.70 -5.36 0.64
CA GLN A 159 -9.43 -4.28 1.33
C GLN A 159 -8.79 -2.91 1.08
N ALA A 160 -7.45 -2.84 1.08
CA ALA A 160 -6.72 -1.61 0.82
C ALA A 160 -6.97 -1.09 -0.60
N LYS A 161 -6.96 -1.97 -1.61
CA LYS A 161 -7.26 -1.58 -3.00
C LYS A 161 -8.69 -1.09 -3.17
N ALA A 162 -9.66 -1.75 -2.53
CA ALA A 162 -11.06 -1.30 -2.56
C ALA A 162 -11.21 0.10 -1.96
N ARG A 163 -10.61 0.36 -0.79
CA ARG A 163 -10.61 1.68 -0.14
C ARG A 163 -9.92 2.74 -0.99
N HIS A 164 -8.70 2.46 -1.46
CA HIS A 164 -7.93 3.37 -2.30
C HIS A 164 -8.69 3.73 -3.59
N THR A 165 -9.33 2.75 -4.23
CA THR A 165 -10.14 2.98 -5.44
C THR A 165 -11.29 3.96 -5.18
N TYR A 166 -12.00 3.78 -4.07
CA TYR A 166 -13.07 4.68 -3.66
C TYR A 166 -12.57 6.10 -3.37
N GLU A 167 -11.50 6.23 -2.57
CA GLU A 167 -10.91 7.53 -2.25
C GLU A 167 -10.41 8.26 -3.50
N MET A 168 -9.67 7.56 -4.38
CA MET A 168 -9.14 8.16 -5.60
C MET A 168 -10.22 8.60 -6.59
N PHE A 169 -11.35 7.89 -6.64
CA PHE A 169 -12.48 8.31 -7.48
C PHE A 169 -13.00 9.69 -7.05
N TYR A 170 -13.25 9.88 -5.75
CA TYR A 170 -13.70 11.16 -5.23
C TYR A 170 -12.61 12.22 -5.23
N HIS A 171 -11.36 11.85 -4.99
CA HIS A 171 -10.24 12.78 -5.02
C HIS A 171 -10.09 13.41 -6.41
N LYS A 172 -10.21 12.63 -7.49
CA LYS A 172 -10.20 13.16 -8.87
C LYS A 172 -11.34 14.13 -9.13
N LYS A 173 -12.53 13.85 -8.61
CA LYS A 173 -13.68 14.77 -8.73
C LYS A 173 -13.44 16.07 -7.97
N VAL A 174 -12.88 16.00 -6.75
CA VAL A 174 -12.51 17.17 -5.94
C VAL A 174 -11.50 18.03 -6.68
N LEU A 175 -10.42 17.43 -7.21
CA LEU A 175 -9.41 18.16 -7.97
C LEU A 175 -10.00 18.86 -9.19
N ALA A 176 -10.88 18.18 -9.94
CA ALA A 176 -11.55 18.80 -11.08
C ALA A 176 -12.38 20.04 -10.66
N LEU A 177 -13.15 19.94 -9.57
CA LEU A 177 -13.94 21.08 -9.07
C LEU A 177 -13.06 22.22 -8.56
N ILE A 178 -11.99 21.91 -7.83
CA ILE A 178 -11.04 22.92 -7.33
C ILE A 178 -10.34 23.63 -8.49
N ASN A 179 -9.92 22.89 -9.52
CA ASN A 179 -9.30 23.50 -10.69
C ASN A 179 -10.25 24.48 -11.40
N GLU A 180 -11.55 24.16 -11.50
CA GLU A 180 -12.53 25.09 -12.07
C GLU A 180 -12.80 26.31 -11.17
N LEU A 181 -12.67 26.19 -9.85
CA LEU A 181 -12.74 27.32 -8.93
C LEU A 181 -11.50 28.22 -9.05
N GLN A 182 -10.30 27.63 -9.09
CA GLN A 182 -9.04 28.36 -9.22
C GLN A 182 -8.93 29.11 -10.56
N LYS A 183 -9.56 28.63 -11.63
CA LYS A 183 -9.64 29.36 -12.90
C LYS A 183 -10.44 30.67 -12.81
N LYS A 184 -11.33 30.79 -11.82
CA LYS A 184 -12.15 31.99 -11.59
C LYS A 184 -11.54 32.94 -10.57
N ALA A 185 -10.46 32.53 -9.91
CA ALA A 185 -9.76 33.34 -8.93
C ALA A 185 -9.00 34.48 -9.62
N GLU A 186 -8.95 35.63 -8.98
CA GLU A 186 -8.36 36.86 -9.52
C GLU A 186 -6.83 36.85 -9.45
N ASN A 187 -6.26 36.17 -8.45
CA ASN A 187 -4.83 36.13 -8.20
C ASN A 187 -4.36 34.78 -7.61
N GLU A 188 -3.05 34.60 -7.49
CA GLU A 188 -2.45 33.36 -6.96
C GLU A 188 -2.75 33.16 -5.47
N GLU A 189 -2.87 34.22 -4.67
CA GLU A 189 -3.20 34.13 -3.24
C GLU A 189 -4.60 33.51 -3.04
N GLU A 190 -5.56 33.90 -3.87
CA GLU A 190 -6.91 33.35 -3.85
C GLU A 190 -6.92 31.88 -4.30
N LYS A 191 -6.11 31.52 -5.30
CA LYS A 191 -5.95 30.11 -5.71
C LYS A 191 -5.39 29.25 -4.58
N GLU A 192 -4.38 29.74 -3.87
CA GLU A 192 -3.77 29.07 -2.73
C GLU A 192 -4.76 28.96 -1.57
N ALA A 193 -5.51 30.01 -1.27
CA ALA A 193 -6.56 29.99 -0.25
C ALA A 193 -7.65 28.95 -0.53
N ILE A 194 -8.09 28.82 -1.80
CA ILE A 194 -9.03 27.77 -2.22
C ILE A 194 -8.44 26.38 -1.96
N TRP A 195 -7.18 26.16 -2.33
CA TRP A 195 -6.51 24.87 -2.13
C TRP A 195 -6.43 24.52 -0.65
N ASP A 196 -5.94 25.45 0.17
CA ASP A 196 -5.77 25.29 1.61
C ASP A 196 -7.09 25.01 2.31
N TYR A 197 -8.16 25.73 1.95
CA TYR A 197 -9.46 25.52 2.59
C TYR A 197 -9.95 24.07 2.49
N TYR A 198 -9.79 23.43 1.33
CA TYR A 198 -10.26 22.06 1.12
C TYR A 198 -9.24 20.98 1.52
N PHE A 199 -7.94 21.26 1.47
CA PHE A 199 -6.90 20.25 1.73
C PHE A 199 -6.23 20.34 3.11
N LYS A 200 -6.26 21.48 3.79
CA LYS A 200 -5.67 21.67 5.13
C LYS A 200 -6.38 20.82 6.19
N ILE A 201 -7.67 20.56 6.02
CA ILE A 201 -8.45 19.71 6.93
C ILE A 201 -8.37 18.24 6.48
N CYS A 202 -8.15 17.34 7.43
CA CYS A 202 -8.09 15.88 7.23
C CYS A 202 -9.49 15.26 6.98
N PHE A 203 -10.17 15.67 5.91
CA PHE A 203 -11.41 15.06 5.45
C PHE A 203 -11.17 13.95 4.42
N SER A 204 -12.08 12.97 4.40
CA SER A 204 -12.11 11.97 3.32
C SER A 204 -12.41 12.65 1.98
N SER A 205 -11.98 12.02 0.89
CA SER A 205 -12.19 12.59 -0.44
C SER A 205 -13.68 12.73 -0.76
N LYS A 206 -14.50 11.79 -0.29
CA LYS A 206 -15.97 11.89 -0.38
C LYS A 206 -16.52 13.11 0.35
N LYS A 207 -16.07 13.35 1.59
CA LYS A 207 -16.56 14.49 2.38
C LYS A 207 -16.19 15.82 1.73
N ARG A 208 -14.97 15.95 1.19
CA ARG A 208 -14.56 17.13 0.40
C ARG A 208 -15.44 17.31 -0.83
N TYR A 209 -15.74 16.22 -1.55
CA TYR A 209 -16.62 16.27 -2.71
C TYR A 209 -18.04 16.74 -2.33
N ASP A 210 -18.59 16.25 -1.23
CA ASP A 210 -19.92 16.64 -0.75
C ASP A 210 -19.96 18.12 -0.38
N MET A 211 -18.94 18.63 0.31
CA MET A 211 -18.84 20.07 0.63
C MET A 211 -18.79 20.95 -0.63
N LEU A 212 -18.15 20.50 -1.70
CA LEU A 212 -18.05 21.22 -2.97
C LEU A 212 -19.34 21.17 -3.80
N THR A 213 -20.20 20.18 -3.57
CA THR A 213 -21.40 19.92 -4.38
C THR A 213 -22.72 20.22 -3.66
N GLN A 214 -22.70 20.41 -2.34
CA GLN A 214 -23.85 20.82 -1.54
C GLN A 214 -24.01 22.35 -1.44
N LYS A 215 -23.75 23.08 -2.54
CA LYS A 215 -24.07 24.51 -2.64
C LYS A 215 -25.40 24.72 -3.35
#